data_AF-A0A5J4WSU8-F1
#
_entry.id   AF-A0A5J4WSU8-F1
#
_cell.length_a   1.000
_cell.length_b   1.000
_cell.length_c   1.000
_cell.angle_alpha   90.00
_cell.angle_beta   90.00
_cell.angle_gamma   90.00
#
_symmetry.space_group_name_H-M   'P 1'
#
loop_
_entity.id
_entity.type
_entity.pdbx_description
1 polymer ?
#
loop_
_entity_poly.entity_id
_entity_poly.type
_entity_poly.pdbx_seq_one_letter_code
_entity_poly.pdbx_strand_id
1 'polypeptide(L)'
;MRSPNMTYALEYSLCDSFDIILNDSENLETIHITKNTSIKISGISLADEKKTKISGLKETDGEMNFIITVDSTSNGDIIVQNIEMTEWNGGIIRSDGGKSILLQDSLLAGGGTIIHDTVGVLNIQSDEFIGDGLNVPIDPFIFATKGSVNIVSSTFKKGSFKGDRSGCIVCCGTVTQCTIDGCEFIENKFNSGSAAVSITTPTCTQLIIKGIASKRTIFSGLDVKNPISGHFIKIVSSKISISYTDFIDSTFTGKGNAITINEQQASEISLIWCNFANLRTNSVGQLSTCIHAYVSSQNGFQINAEYCVFSDCRYSGLSQVSGNAITFQSQSSDRSAVRTIRLTECIITNNKGNGYGGAIVMDVGSKCTINMVDSFFNENSGTEVNDIWIRSTNSQSELNISNFNTSYSDSVQTHIRTVNGGQESLFNLNHFPGIIFVSNKTVSGTRDGSRSKPHLKIKDSFPKLNYQTKPVNTARTIYILDEIWDESLYDVSFANPLTIKSGLGDVENGTRRKVTWISTTASYNTIIFYRTGDLTLESIQFNFSIVSGSLFLVYLMDLEQMVILFGIQLIHNMVKE
;
A
#
# COMPACT_ATOMS: atom_id res chain seq x y z
N MET A 1 18.85 -40.09 -24.80
CA MET A 1 19.05 -41.19 -23.85
C MET A 1 18.15 -40.91 -22.66
N ARG A 2 17.29 -41.84 -22.23
CA ARG A 2 16.50 -41.65 -21.00
C ARG A 2 17.46 -41.71 -19.82
N SER A 3 17.47 -40.65 -19.02
CA SER A 3 18.16 -40.61 -17.73
C SER A 3 17.68 -41.77 -16.84
N PRO A 4 18.56 -42.44 -16.07
CA PRO A 4 18.13 -43.42 -15.08
C PRO A 4 17.16 -42.75 -14.11
N ASN A 5 16.03 -43.40 -13.84
CA ASN A 5 14.96 -42.88 -12.97
C ASN A 5 15.53 -42.48 -11.59
N MET A 6 15.73 -41.17 -11.35
CA MET A 6 16.39 -40.63 -10.14
C MET A 6 15.76 -41.13 -8.84
N THR A 7 14.47 -41.47 -8.85
CA THR A 7 13.75 -42.07 -7.73
C THR A 7 14.40 -43.37 -7.23
N TYR A 8 14.89 -44.23 -8.14
CA TYR A 8 15.56 -45.48 -7.76
C TYR A 8 16.94 -45.24 -7.11
N ALA A 9 17.65 -44.17 -7.48
CA ALA A 9 18.92 -43.83 -6.85
C ALA A 9 18.72 -43.30 -5.41
N LEU A 10 17.58 -42.64 -5.17
CA LEU A 10 17.18 -42.16 -3.86
C LEU A 10 16.82 -43.31 -2.90
N GLU A 11 16.32 -44.46 -3.34
CA GLU A 11 15.92 -45.54 -2.41
C GLU A 11 17.08 -46.28 -1.74
N TYR A 12 18.29 -46.31 -2.33
CA TYR A 12 19.38 -47.20 -1.89
C TYR A 12 20.61 -46.54 -1.23
N SER A 13 20.71 -45.21 -1.18
CA SER A 13 21.86 -44.54 -0.53
C SER A 13 21.80 -44.60 1.02
N LEU A 14 22.94 -44.84 1.68
CA LEU A 14 23.07 -44.89 3.15
C LEU A 14 23.71 -43.61 3.75
N CYS A 15 23.68 -42.49 3.02
CA CYS A 15 24.38 -41.26 3.40
C CYS A 15 23.48 -40.29 4.19
N ASP A 16 24.08 -39.57 5.14
CA ASP A 16 23.39 -38.56 5.98
C ASP A 16 22.87 -37.34 5.20
N SER A 17 23.39 -37.11 4.00
CA SER A 17 22.91 -36.12 3.03
C SER A 17 23.06 -36.63 1.60
N PHE A 18 22.23 -36.09 0.69
CA PHE A 18 22.24 -36.48 -0.72
C PHE A 18 22.08 -35.26 -1.63
N ASP A 19 23.01 -35.07 -2.56
CA ASP A 19 23.02 -33.96 -3.51
C ASP A 19 22.61 -34.46 -4.91
N ILE A 20 21.59 -33.82 -5.50
CA ILE A 20 21.13 -33.99 -6.87
C ILE A 20 21.57 -32.75 -7.67
N ILE A 21 22.47 -32.96 -8.62
CA ILE A 21 22.97 -31.90 -9.50
C ILE A 21 22.30 -32.02 -10.86
N LEU A 22 21.59 -30.96 -11.25
CA LEU A 22 20.95 -30.84 -12.57
C LEU A 22 21.91 -30.10 -13.50
N ASN A 23 22.18 -30.66 -14.68
CA ASN A 23 23.04 -30.06 -15.70
C ASN A 23 22.23 -29.28 -16.74
N ASP A 24 22.90 -28.47 -17.58
CA ASP A 24 22.35 -27.55 -18.60
C ASP A 24 21.38 -28.13 -19.65
N SER A 25 21.11 -29.44 -19.65
CA SER A 25 20.05 -30.04 -20.47
C SER A 25 18.68 -29.86 -19.79
N GLU A 26 17.61 -29.65 -20.56
CA GLU A 26 16.24 -29.71 -20.01
C GLU A 26 16.00 -31.05 -19.31
N ASN A 27 15.75 -31.00 -18.00
CA ASN A 27 15.49 -32.18 -17.20
C ASN A 27 13.97 -32.44 -17.16
N LEU A 28 13.55 -33.56 -17.76
CA LEU A 28 12.17 -34.06 -17.78
C LEU A 28 12.04 -35.22 -16.78
N GLU A 29 12.00 -34.91 -15.49
CA GLU A 29 11.95 -35.93 -14.43
C GLU A 29 11.07 -35.51 -13.26
N THR A 30 10.42 -36.50 -12.65
CA THR A 30 9.75 -36.39 -11.35
C THR A 30 10.66 -36.96 -10.27
N ILE A 31 10.92 -36.20 -9.21
CA ILE A 31 11.78 -36.56 -8.09
C ILE A 31 10.89 -36.89 -6.89
N HIS A 32 10.87 -38.17 -6.49
CA HIS A 32 10.12 -38.63 -5.33
C HIS A 32 11.04 -38.88 -4.13
N ILE A 33 10.79 -38.18 -3.03
CA ILE A 33 11.63 -38.17 -1.82
C ILE A 33 10.91 -38.89 -0.68
N THR A 34 11.42 -40.06 -0.29
CA THR A 34 10.92 -40.86 0.85
C THR A 34 11.89 -40.95 2.03
N LYS A 35 13.03 -40.27 1.95
CA LYS A 35 14.13 -40.42 2.91
C LYS A 35 14.06 -39.46 4.08
N ASN A 36 14.61 -39.91 5.20
CA ASN A 36 14.76 -39.12 6.43
C ASN A 36 16.04 -38.28 6.49
N THR A 37 16.82 -38.26 5.42
CA THR A 37 18.09 -37.55 5.33
C THR A 37 17.92 -36.26 4.53
N SER A 38 18.82 -35.30 4.71
CA SER A 38 18.73 -34.02 4.01
C SER A 38 19.06 -34.18 2.53
N ILE A 39 18.28 -33.54 1.67
CA ILE A 39 18.42 -33.63 0.22
C ILE A 39 18.56 -32.22 -0.36
N LYS A 40 19.55 -32.05 -1.23
CA LYS A 40 19.76 -30.81 -1.98
C LYS A 40 19.59 -31.08 -3.46
N ILE A 41 18.80 -30.27 -4.14
CA ILE A 41 18.58 -30.29 -5.58
C ILE A 41 19.08 -28.95 -6.10
N SER A 42 20.12 -28.96 -6.92
CA SER A 42 20.73 -27.72 -7.43
C SER A 42 21.00 -27.78 -8.92
N GLY A 43 20.58 -26.73 -9.62
CA GLY A 43 21.05 -26.46 -10.98
C GLY A 43 22.50 -25.95 -10.97
N ILE A 44 23.33 -26.47 -11.88
CA ILE A 44 24.66 -25.93 -12.18
C ILE A 44 24.68 -25.59 -13.67
N SER A 45 24.95 -24.32 -14.00
CA SER A 45 25.24 -23.93 -15.38
C SER A 45 26.74 -23.72 -15.57
N LEU A 46 27.28 -24.33 -16.63
CA LEU A 46 28.68 -24.22 -17.03
C LEU A 46 28.94 -22.95 -17.87
N ALA A 47 27.88 -22.24 -18.27
CA ALA A 47 27.94 -20.96 -18.94
C ALA A 47 27.38 -19.88 -17.99
N ASP A 48 28.11 -18.78 -17.83
CA ASP A 48 27.82 -17.71 -16.85
C ASP A 48 26.31 -17.39 -16.70
N GLU A 49 25.85 -17.43 -15.44
CA GLU A 49 24.58 -16.88 -14.92
C GLU A 49 23.26 -17.50 -15.41
N LYS A 50 23.25 -18.65 -16.09
CA LYS A 50 21.99 -19.31 -16.48
C LYS A 50 21.47 -20.25 -15.37
N LYS A 51 20.16 -20.20 -15.10
CA LYS A 51 19.45 -21.16 -14.25
C LYS A 51 19.25 -22.46 -15.01
N THR A 52 19.27 -23.62 -14.32
CA THR A 52 19.07 -24.91 -14.98
C THR A 52 17.59 -25.19 -15.20
N LYS A 53 17.21 -25.53 -16.44
CA LYS A 53 15.82 -25.80 -16.78
C LYS A 53 15.31 -27.15 -16.25
N ILE A 54 14.12 -27.11 -15.65
CA ILE A 54 13.39 -28.28 -15.19
C ILE A 54 11.94 -28.22 -15.67
N SER A 55 11.39 -29.38 -16.04
CA SER A 55 10.00 -29.50 -16.53
C SER A 55 9.38 -30.81 -16.05
N GLY A 56 8.09 -30.77 -15.74
CA GLY A 56 7.34 -31.96 -15.37
C GLY A 56 6.80 -32.72 -16.58
N LEU A 57 6.21 -33.88 -16.29
CA LEU A 57 5.47 -34.64 -17.31
C LEU A 57 4.26 -33.82 -17.81
N LYS A 58 3.81 -34.10 -19.03
CA LYS A 58 2.56 -33.52 -19.56
C LYS A 58 1.43 -33.81 -18.57
N GLU A 59 0.66 -32.77 -18.24
CA GLU A 59 -0.58 -32.95 -17.49
C GLU A 59 -1.57 -33.79 -18.29
N THR A 60 -2.26 -34.67 -17.58
CA THR A 60 -3.44 -35.39 -18.06
C THR A 60 -4.66 -34.76 -17.37
N ASP A 61 -5.75 -34.57 -18.12
CA ASP A 61 -6.95 -33.89 -17.62
C ASP A 61 -7.37 -34.38 -16.23
N GLY A 62 -7.20 -33.53 -15.21
CA GLY A 62 -7.82 -33.69 -13.88
C GLY A 62 -6.88 -33.82 -12.66
N GLU A 63 -5.57 -34.05 -12.82
CA GLU A 63 -4.63 -34.14 -11.70
C GLU A 63 -3.39 -33.25 -11.92
N MET A 64 -3.13 -32.36 -10.96
CA MET A 64 -1.91 -31.54 -10.95
C MET A 64 -0.71 -32.43 -10.68
N ASN A 65 0.20 -32.53 -11.67
CA ASN A 65 1.45 -33.25 -11.52
C ASN A 65 2.48 -32.38 -10.82
N PHE A 66 3.36 -33.00 -10.02
CA PHE A 66 4.44 -32.31 -9.32
C PHE A 66 5.82 -32.79 -9.78
N ILE A 67 6.77 -31.86 -9.97
CA ILE A 67 8.17 -32.21 -10.29
C ILE A 67 8.84 -32.82 -9.06
N ILE A 68 8.64 -32.25 -7.88
CA ILE A 68 9.22 -32.74 -6.61
C ILE A 68 8.10 -33.12 -5.66
N THR A 69 8.11 -34.35 -5.18
CA THR A 69 7.16 -34.84 -4.17
C THR A 69 7.92 -35.35 -2.95
N VAL A 70 7.59 -34.83 -1.76
CA VAL A 70 8.18 -35.24 -0.48
C VAL A 70 7.13 -36.01 0.33
N ASP A 71 7.41 -37.28 0.57
CA ASP A 71 6.51 -38.19 1.27
C ASP A 71 6.39 -37.82 2.76
N SER A 72 5.20 -38.08 3.34
CA SER A 72 4.87 -37.85 4.74
C SER A 72 5.83 -38.48 5.76
N THR A 73 6.54 -39.54 5.38
CA THR A 73 7.51 -40.23 6.24
C THR A 73 8.86 -39.53 6.28
N SER A 74 9.18 -38.69 5.29
CA SER A 74 10.42 -37.90 5.25
C SER A 74 10.50 -36.91 6.41
N ASN A 75 11.67 -36.81 7.03
CA ASN A 75 11.97 -35.84 8.08
C ASN A 75 13.29 -35.08 7.82
N GLY A 76 13.81 -35.15 6.60
CA GLY A 76 15.02 -34.44 6.18
C GLY A 76 14.78 -32.96 5.89
N ASP A 77 15.87 -32.19 5.82
CA ASP A 77 15.83 -30.84 5.27
C ASP A 77 15.96 -30.91 3.74
N ILE A 78 15.08 -30.25 3.00
CA ILE A 78 15.02 -30.27 1.54
C ILE A 78 15.41 -28.89 1.01
N ILE A 79 16.44 -28.83 0.15
CA ILE A 79 16.91 -27.59 -0.45
C ILE A 79 16.77 -27.70 -1.97
N VAL A 80 16.13 -26.74 -2.60
CA VAL A 80 15.97 -26.62 -4.06
C VAL A 80 16.51 -25.26 -4.46
N GLN A 81 17.44 -25.21 -5.42
CA GLN A 81 18.08 -23.95 -5.77
C GLN A 81 18.52 -23.84 -7.23
N ASN A 82 18.57 -22.60 -7.72
CA ASN A 82 19.12 -22.24 -9.04
C ASN A 82 18.46 -22.98 -10.22
N ILE A 83 17.13 -23.12 -10.17
CA ILE A 83 16.33 -23.77 -11.22
C ILE A 83 15.43 -22.79 -11.96
N GLU A 84 15.13 -23.10 -13.22
CA GLU A 84 14.14 -22.42 -14.03
C GLU A 84 13.06 -23.44 -14.45
N MET A 85 11.82 -23.16 -14.08
CA MET A 85 10.66 -23.89 -14.60
C MET A 85 10.02 -23.03 -15.68
N THR A 86 10.14 -23.47 -16.94
CA THR A 86 9.48 -22.82 -18.09
C THR A 86 7.98 -23.13 -18.09
N GLU A 87 7.16 -22.27 -18.74
CA GLU A 87 5.68 -22.35 -18.79
C GLU A 87 5.15 -23.79 -18.71
N TRP A 88 4.71 -24.17 -17.51
CA TRP A 88 4.18 -25.49 -17.22
C TRP A 88 3.10 -25.41 -16.16
N ASN A 89 1.93 -25.93 -16.55
CA ASN A 89 0.68 -25.83 -15.79
C ASN A 89 0.66 -26.63 -14.47
N GLY A 90 1.65 -27.51 -14.24
CA GLY A 90 1.75 -28.30 -13.02
C GLY A 90 2.44 -27.59 -11.86
N GLY A 91 2.61 -28.31 -10.74
CA GLY A 91 3.23 -27.81 -9.52
C GLY A 91 4.71 -28.15 -9.38
N ILE A 92 5.51 -27.27 -8.80
CA ILE A 92 6.96 -27.53 -8.64
C ILE A 92 7.23 -28.48 -7.47
N ILE A 93 6.62 -28.25 -6.30
CA ILE A 93 6.87 -28.99 -5.06
C ILE A 93 5.54 -29.33 -4.40
N ARG A 94 5.37 -30.60 -4.02
CA ARG A 94 4.36 -31.03 -3.05
C ARG A 94 5.05 -31.70 -1.88
N SER A 95 4.75 -31.24 -0.67
CA SER A 95 5.36 -31.77 0.54
C SER A 95 4.34 -32.17 1.59
N ASP A 96 4.23 -33.47 1.82
CA ASP A 96 3.44 -34.05 2.90
C ASP A 96 4.32 -34.40 4.13
N GLY A 97 5.66 -34.37 3.96
CA GLY A 97 6.67 -34.54 5.02
C GLY A 97 7.77 -33.48 4.96
N GLY A 98 8.96 -33.83 5.43
CA GLY A 98 10.12 -32.92 5.50
C GLY A 98 10.10 -32.01 6.73
N LYS A 99 11.27 -31.82 7.32
CA LYS A 99 11.46 -30.94 8.48
C LYS A 99 11.52 -29.47 8.06
N SER A 100 12.21 -29.18 6.95
CA SER A 100 12.22 -27.87 6.33
C SER A 100 12.34 -28.00 4.81
N ILE A 101 11.76 -27.05 4.11
CA ILE A 101 11.91 -26.89 2.66
C ILE A 101 12.48 -25.49 2.42
N LEU A 102 13.57 -25.41 1.68
CA LEU A 102 14.15 -24.16 1.20
C LEU A 102 14.11 -24.16 -0.33
N LEU A 103 13.39 -23.22 -0.92
CA LEU A 103 13.55 -22.84 -2.31
C LEU A 103 14.36 -21.53 -2.35
N GLN A 104 15.35 -21.44 -3.23
CA GLN A 104 16.10 -20.21 -3.40
C GLN A 104 16.63 -19.97 -4.82
N ASP A 105 16.77 -18.71 -5.18
CA ASP A 105 17.37 -18.23 -6.43
C ASP A 105 16.77 -18.86 -7.71
N SER A 106 15.48 -19.17 -7.70
CA SER A 106 14.78 -19.89 -8.77
C SER A 106 13.81 -18.99 -9.54
N LEU A 107 13.43 -19.43 -10.75
CA LEU A 107 12.45 -18.75 -11.62
C LEU A 107 11.37 -19.75 -11.99
N LEU A 108 10.11 -19.47 -11.66
CA LEU A 108 8.99 -20.37 -11.84
C LEU A 108 7.90 -19.73 -12.71
N ALA A 109 7.68 -20.24 -13.93
CA ALA A 109 6.71 -19.71 -14.87
C ALA A 109 5.57 -20.70 -15.19
N GLY A 110 4.33 -20.22 -15.14
CA GLY A 110 3.15 -20.86 -15.74
C GLY A 110 2.34 -21.86 -14.92
N GLY A 111 2.40 -21.77 -13.58
CA GLY A 111 1.63 -22.65 -12.69
C GLY A 111 2.37 -22.80 -11.36
N GLY A 112 3.50 -23.50 -11.37
CA GLY A 112 4.58 -23.39 -10.37
C GLY A 112 4.16 -23.57 -8.91
N THR A 113 3.02 -24.20 -8.65
CA THR A 113 2.44 -24.30 -7.32
C THR A 113 3.34 -25.09 -6.37
N ILE A 114 3.54 -24.55 -5.18
CA ILE A 114 4.15 -25.21 -4.03
C ILE A 114 3.05 -25.57 -3.05
N ILE A 115 2.85 -26.86 -2.79
CA ILE A 115 1.97 -27.35 -1.71
C ILE A 115 2.83 -27.72 -0.50
N HIS A 116 2.56 -27.10 0.64
CA HIS A 116 3.23 -27.37 1.91
C HIS A 116 2.24 -27.86 2.97
N ASP A 117 2.17 -29.18 3.16
CA ASP A 117 1.29 -29.87 4.10
C ASP A 117 2.04 -30.56 5.25
N THR A 118 3.22 -30.05 5.61
CA THR A 118 4.01 -30.54 6.75
C THR A 118 4.01 -29.54 7.92
N VAL A 119 4.22 -30.05 9.14
CA VAL A 119 4.40 -29.22 10.34
C VAL A 119 5.74 -28.47 10.37
N GLY A 120 6.63 -28.78 9.41
CA GLY A 120 7.90 -28.11 9.20
C GLY A 120 7.80 -26.69 8.64
N VAL A 121 8.95 -26.14 8.27
CA VAL A 121 9.07 -24.74 7.79
C VAL A 121 9.26 -24.71 6.27
N LEU A 122 8.47 -23.91 5.57
CA LEU A 122 8.71 -23.51 4.18
C LEU A 122 9.48 -22.18 4.14
N ASN A 123 10.67 -22.19 3.55
CA ASN A 123 11.49 -21.01 3.29
C ASN A 123 11.62 -20.79 1.78
N ILE A 124 11.39 -19.56 1.33
CA ILE A 124 11.51 -19.13 -0.07
C ILE A 124 12.35 -17.86 -0.09
N GLN A 125 13.39 -17.81 -0.92
CA GLN A 125 14.39 -16.74 -0.88
C GLN A 125 14.85 -16.34 -2.27
N SER A 126 14.69 -15.05 -2.60
CA SER A 126 15.16 -14.49 -3.87
C SER A 126 14.58 -15.20 -5.11
N ASP A 127 13.36 -15.71 -5.00
CA ASP A 127 12.67 -16.44 -6.06
C ASP A 127 11.74 -15.52 -6.86
N GLU A 128 11.49 -15.89 -8.12
CA GLU A 128 10.57 -15.19 -9.00
C GLU A 128 9.46 -16.13 -9.48
N PHE A 129 8.20 -15.76 -9.24
CA PHE A 129 7.00 -16.46 -9.64
C PHE A 129 6.25 -15.65 -10.70
N ILE A 130 6.03 -16.25 -11.87
CA ILE A 130 5.39 -15.62 -13.02
C ILE A 130 4.20 -16.47 -13.45
N GLY A 131 2.99 -15.88 -13.46
CA GLY A 131 1.79 -16.56 -13.97
C GLY A 131 1.67 -16.49 -15.49
N ASP A 132 0.67 -17.20 -16.04
CA ASP A 132 0.34 -17.26 -17.48
C ASP A 132 -0.34 -15.99 -18.03
N GLY A 133 -0.19 -14.87 -17.33
CA GLY A 133 -0.82 -13.60 -17.65
C GLY A 133 -2.23 -13.42 -17.08
N LEU A 134 -2.76 -12.22 -17.27
CA LEU A 134 -3.95 -11.70 -16.57
C LEU A 134 -5.28 -12.36 -16.96
N ASN A 135 -5.29 -13.25 -17.96
CA ASN A 135 -6.50 -13.84 -18.53
C ASN A 135 -6.59 -15.36 -18.33
N VAL A 136 -5.52 -16.01 -17.90
CA VAL A 136 -5.48 -17.46 -17.64
C VAL A 136 -5.43 -17.65 -16.11
N PRO A 137 -6.51 -18.15 -15.49
CA PRO A 137 -6.50 -18.40 -14.06
C PRO A 137 -5.49 -19.51 -13.73
N ILE A 138 -4.74 -19.30 -12.67
CA ILE A 138 -3.81 -20.28 -12.12
C ILE A 138 -4.19 -20.63 -10.68
N ASP A 139 -3.70 -21.79 -10.24
CA ASP A 139 -3.68 -22.13 -8.82
C ASP A 139 -2.70 -21.23 -8.05
N PRO A 140 -2.77 -21.23 -6.70
CA PRO A 140 -1.85 -20.45 -5.91
C PRO A 140 -0.39 -20.78 -6.21
N PHE A 141 0.48 -19.77 -6.19
CA PHE A 141 1.92 -20.05 -6.26
C PHE A 141 2.37 -20.84 -5.03
N ILE A 142 1.84 -20.49 -3.85
CA ILE A 142 2.14 -21.18 -2.59
C ILE A 142 0.82 -21.47 -1.87
N PHE A 143 0.61 -22.75 -1.53
CA PHE A 143 -0.53 -23.24 -0.77
C PHE A 143 -0.04 -24.03 0.46
N ALA A 144 -0.10 -23.41 1.63
CA ALA A 144 0.35 -23.99 2.89
C ALA A 144 -0.85 -24.35 3.78
N THR A 145 -0.86 -25.58 4.30
CA THR A 145 -1.92 -26.12 5.16
C THR A 145 -1.43 -26.46 6.57
N LYS A 146 -0.12 -26.57 6.80
CA LYS A 146 0.48 -26.84 8.12
C LYS A 146 1.80 -26.06 8.31
N GLY A 147 2.32 -26.06 9.54
CA GLY A 147 3.66 -25.56 9.84
C GLY A 147 3.78 -24.03 9.83
N SER A 148 4.88 -23.52 9.28
CA SER A 148 5.13 -22.08 9.11
C SER A 148 5.74 -21.76 7.74
N VAL A 149 5.50 -20.53 7.28
CA VAL A 149 5.96 -20.03 5.98
C VAL A 149 6.80 -18.78 6.17
N ASN A 150 7.95 -18.71 5.50
CA ASN A 150 8.86 -17.58 5.50
C ASN A 150 9.34 -17.28 4.07
N ILE A 151 9.05 -16.08 3.58
CA ILE A 151 9.33 -15.69 2.19
C ILE A 151 10.09 -14.38 2.21
N VAL A 152 11.25 -14.36 1.56
CA VAL A 152 12.19 -13.24 1.62
C VAL A 152 12.59 -12.83 0.22
N SER A 153 12.58 -11.52 -0.06
CA SER A 153 13.15 -10.93 -1.27
C SER A 153 12.62 -11.54 -2.59
N SER A 154 11.39 -12.05 -2.60
CA SER A 154 10.81 -12.77 -3.74
C SER A 154 9.78 -11.91 -4.48
N THR A 155 9.60 -12.19 -5.77
CA THR A 155 8.67 -11.44 -6.65
C THR A 155 7.57 -12.36 -7.16
N PHE A 156 6.32 -11.91 -7.05
CA PHE A 156 5.14 -12.58 -7.57
C PHE A 156 4.47 -11.67 -8.57
N LYS A 157 4.37 -12.09 -9.84
CA LYS A 157 3.79 -11.24 -10.89
C LYS A 157 2.99 -11.98 -11.93
N LYS A 158 2.12 -11.23 -12.61
CA LYS A 158 1.32 -11.70 -13.76
C LYS A 158 0.44 -12.91 -13.47
N GLY A 159 0.17 -13.21 -12.20
CA GLY A 159 -0.79 -14.23 -11.79
C GLY A 159 -2.23 -13.74 -11.93
N SER A 160 -3.14 -14.64 -12.29
CA SER A 160 -4.57 -14.39 -12.29
C SER A 160 -5.27 -15.41 -11.40
N PHE A 161 -5.89 -14.96 -10.32
CA PHE A 161 -6.40 -15.81 -9.24
C PHE A 161 -7.92 -15.72 -9.14
N LYS A 162 -8.61 -16.86 -8.99
CA LYS A 162 -10.08 -16.93 -8.97
C LYS A 162 -10.60 -17.56 -7.68
N GLY A 163 -11.56 -16.89 -7.06
CA GLY A 163 -12.34 -17.44 -5.95
C GLY A 163 -11.65 -17.37 -4.59
N ASP A 164 -12.34 -17.92 -3.59
CA ASP A 164 -11.79 -18.08 -2.23
C ASP A 164 -10.65 -19.10 -2.22
N ARG A 165 -9.71 -18.93 -1.27
CA ARG A 165 -8.51 -19.77 -1.12
C ARG A 165 -7.58 -19.78 -2.35
N SER A 166 -7.62 -18.70 -3.14
CA SER A 166 -6.73 -18.48 -4.27
C SER A 166 -5.90 -17.20 -4.06
N GLY A 167 -4.70 -17.14 -4.62
CA GLY A 167 -3.77 -16.04 -4.37
C GLY A 167 -2.31 -16.35 -4.66
N CYS A 168 -1.41 -15.40 -4.44
CA CYS A 168 0.02 -15.70 -4.54
C CYS A 168 0.44 -16.64 -3.40
N ILE A 169 0.08 -16.28 -2.16
CA ILE A 169 0.37 -17.06 -0.96
C ILE A 169 -0.93 -17.32 -0.21
N VAL A 170 -1.26 -18.58 -0.01
CA VAL A 170 -2.45 -19.01 0.73
C VAL A 170 -2.03 -19.87 1.92
N CYS A 171 -2.30 -19.39 3.14
CA CYS A 171 -2.10 -20.13 4.37
C CYS A 171 -3.47 -20.51 4.97
N CYS A 172 -3.70 -21.80 5.15
CA CYS A 172 -4.94 -22.34 5.72
C CYS A 172 -4.65 -23.53 6.64
N GLY A 173 -5.66 -24.35 6.96
CA GLY A 173 -5.48 -25.53 7.82
C GLY A 173 -4.95 -25.18 9.21
N THR A 174 -3.82 -25.78 9.59
CA THR A 174 -3.14 -25.58 10.87
C THR A 174 -1.81 -24.83 10.74
N VAL A 175 -1.65 -23.98 9.72
CA VAL A 175 -0.52 -23.05 9.65
C VAL A 175 -0.51 -22.17 10.90
N THR A 176 0.67 -21.99 11.49
CA THR A 176 0.85 -21.28 12.76
C THR A 176 1.42 -19.88 12.58
N GLN A 177 2.26 -19.67 11.56
CA GLN A 177 2.94 -18.40 11.29
C GLN A 177 3.19 -18.18 9.79
N CYS A 178 3.15 -16.92 9.36
CA CYS A 178 3.52 -16.51 8.01
C CYS A 178 4.39 -15.23 8.09
N THR A 179 5.57 -15.25 7.48
CA THR A 179 6.48 -14.10 7.40
C THR A 179 6.80 -13.77 5.95
N ILE A 180 6.68 -12.49 5.58
CA ILE A 180 6.98 -11.96 4.26
C ILE A 180 7.91 -10.76 4.43
N ASP A 181 9.09 -10.79 3.83
CA ASP A 181 10.13 -9.77 4.02
C ASP A 181 10.67 -9.26 2.69
N GLY A 182 10.48 -7.97 2.41
CA GLY A 182 11.00 -7.29 1.21
C GLY A 182 10.55 -7.93 -0.11
N CYS A 183 9.30 -8.39 -0.18
CA CYS A 183 8.73 -9.06 -1.37
C CYS A 183 7.92 -8.10 -2.24
N GLU A 184 7.70 -8.48 -3.49
CA GLU A 184 6.95 -7.69 -4.45
C GLU A 184 5.77 -8.48 -5.03
N PHE A 185 4.58 -7.91 -4.97
CA PHE A 185 3.34 -8.45 -5.54
C PHE A 185 2.82 -7.44 -6.56
N ILE A 186 3.21 -7.63 -7.82
CA ILE A 186 3.02 -6.63 -8.89
C ILE A 186 2.29 -7.23 -10.07
N GLU A 187 1.47 -6.45 -10.75
CA GLU A 187 0.76 -6.88 -11.97
C GLU A 187 -0.06 -8.18 -11.80
N ASN A 188 -0.62 -8.42 -10.62
CA ASN A 188 -1.46 -9.59 -10.37
C ASN A 188 -2.95 -9.23 -10.44
N LYS A 189 -3.75 -10.13 -10.99
CA LYS A 189 -5.22 -9.99 -11.05
C LYS A 189 -5.86 -10.86 -9.98
N PHE A 190 -6.33 -10.22 -8.92
CA PHE A 190 -7.12 -10.89 -7.88
C PHE A 190 -8.61 -10.73 -8.18
N ASN A 191 -9.29 -11.84 -8.44
CA ASN A 191 -10.75 -11.83 -8.54
C ASN A 191 -11.40 -11.98 -7.15
N SER A 192 -12.73 -11.84 -7.08
CA SER A 192 -13.49 -11.90 -5.82
C SER A 192 -13.11 -13.14 -4.99
N GLY A 193 -12.81 -12.91 -3.70
CA GLY A 193 -12.41 -13.94 -2.75
C GLY A 193 -10.90 -14.19 -2.63
N SER A 194 -10.14 -13.89 -3.69
CA SER A 194 -8.68 -14.13 -3.76
C SER A 194 -7.86 -12.98 -3.18
N ALA A 195 -6.59 -13.22 -2.85
CA ALA A 195 -5.67 -12.18 -2.37
C ALA A 195 -4.21 -12.43 -2.74
N ALA A 196 -3.34 -11.42 -2.71
CA ALA A 196 -1.90 -11.66 -2.82
C ALA A 196 -1.41 -12.52 -1.64
N VAL A 197 -1.83 -12.17 -0.43
CA VAL A 197 -1.59 -12.94 0.80
C VAL A 197 -2.93 -13.24 1.46
N SER A 198 -3.28 -14.53 1.55
CA SER A 198 -4.55 -14.99 2.11
C SER A 198 -4.31 -15.92 3.30
N ILE A 199 -4.61 -15.46 4.51
CA ILE A 199 -4.61 -16.27 5.73
C ILE A 199 -6.05 -16.52 6.17
N THR A 200 -6.51 -17.76 6.04
CA THR A 200 -7.90 -18.12 6.29
C THR A 200 -8.07 -19.05 7.49
N THR A 201 -7.07 -19.16 8.35
CA THR A 201 -7.12 -20.04 9.52
C THR A 201 -6.88 -19.28 10.82
N PRO A 202 -7.74 -19.48 11.85
CA PRO A 202 -7.52 -18.90 13.17
C PRO A 202 -6.35 -19.54 13.93
N THR A 203 -5.76 -20.64 13.44
CA THR A 203 -4.56 -21.22 14.05
C THR A 203 -3.30 -20.40 13.78
N CYS A 204 -3.35 -19.52 12.77
CA CYS A 204 -2.25 -18.64 12.46
C CYS A 204 -2.16 -17.56 13.54
N THR A 205 -1.23 -17.73 14.47
CA THR A 205 -1.06 -16.81 15.60
C THR A 205 -0.30 -15.55 15.22
N GLN A 206 0.40 -15.56 14.08
CA GLN A 206 1.19 -14.41 13.65
C GLN A 206 1.32 -14.30 12.12
N LEU A 207 0.97 -13.13 11.58
CA LEU A 207 1.45 -12.62 10.30
C LEU A 207 2.48 -11.51 10.54
N ILE A 208 3.63 -11.62 9.90
CA ILE A 208 4.59 -10.53 9.76
C ILE A 208 4.76 -10.22 8.28
N ILE A 209 4.50 -8.98 7.89
CA ILE A 209 4.92 -8.42 6.60
C ILE A 209 5.87 -7.27 6.92
N LYS A 210 7.09 -7.33 6.41
CA LYS A 210 8.09 -6.32 6.71
C LYS A 210 8.97 -6.02 5.51
N GLY A 211 9.76 -4.99 5.66
CA GLY A 211 10.84 -4.62 4.78
C GLY A 211 11.74 -3.66 5.53
N ILE A 212 12.55 -2.92 4.78
CA ILE A 212 13.41 -1.86 5.30
C ILE A 212 13.25 -0.61 4.44
N ALA A 213 13.72 0.54 4.92
CA ALA A 213 13.60 1.81 4.19
C ALA A 213 14.15 1.74 2.75
N SER A 214 15.23 0.98 2.52
CA SER A 214 15.86 0.79 1.20
C SER A 214 15.26 -0.35 0.36
N LYS A 215 14.46 -1.24 0.96
CA LYS A 215 13.83 -2.39 0.31
C LYS A 215 12.50 -2.69 0.99
N ARG A 216 11.46 -1.99 0.55
CA ARG A 216 10.11 -2.08 1.08
C ARG A 216 9.40 -3.30 0.47
N THR A 217 8.42 -3.85 1.18
CA THR A 217 7.49 -4.80 0.57
C THR A 217 6.47 -4.02 -0.26
N ILE A 218 6.16 -4.47 -1.47
CA ILE A 218 5.30 -3.73 -2.41
C ILE A 218 4.10 -4.57 -2.81
N PHE A 219 2.91 -3.99 -2.68
CA PHE A 219 1.68 -4.46 -3.28
C PHE A 219 1.20 -3.40 -4.27
N SER A 220 1.15 -3.78 -5.54
CA SER A 220 0.60 -2.93 -6.59
C SER A 220 -0.39 -3.70 -7.45
N GLY A 221 -1.38 -2.97 -7.93
CA GLY A 221 -2.45 -3.53 -8.72
C GLY A 221 -2.19 -3.39 -10.19
N LEU A 222 -3.28 -3.43 -10.95
CA LEU A 222 -3.29 -3.13 -12.36
C LEU A 222 -3.79 -1.70 -12.57
N ASP A 223 -3.67 -1.22 -13.81
CA ASP A 223 -4.15 0.11 -14.17
C ASP A 223 -5.67 0.29 -13.93
N VAL A 224 -6.13 1.54 -14.03
CA VAL A 224 -7.55 1.89 -13.82
C VAL A 224 -8.50 1.13 -14.77
N LYS A 225 -8.00 0.61 -15.91
CA LYS A 225 -8.81 -0.16 -16.86
C LYS A 225 -9.00 -1.61 -16.41
N ASN A 226 -8.20 -2.09 -15.47
CA ASN A 226 -8.19 -3.47 -14.99
C ASN A 226 -8.46 -3.53 -13.48
N PRO A 227 -9.67 -3.19 -13.01
CA PRO A 227 -9.97 -3.18 -11.58
C PRO A 227 -9.89 -4.58 -10.97
N ILE A 228 -9.43 -4.62 -9.72
CA ILE A 228 -9.22 -5.85 -8.93
C ILE A 228 -10.43 -6.08 -8.02
N SER A 229 -11.01 -7.29 -8.04
CA SER A 229 -12.16 -7.62 -7.16
C SER A 229 -11.79 -8.41 -5.90
N GLY A 230 -10.54 -8.87 -5.82
CA GLY A 230 -9.93 -9.47 -4.63
C GLY A 230 -9.11 -8.47 -3.82
N HIS A 231 -8.20 -8.98 -3.01
CA HIS A 231 -7.49 -8.20 -2.00
C HIS A 231 -5.97 -8.21 -2.21
N PHE A 232 -5.24 -7.28 -1.61
CA PHE A 232 -3.81 -7.53 -1.42
C PHE A 232 -3.59 -8.46 -0.24
N ILE A 233 -4.15 -8.13 0.91
CA ILE A 233 -4.06 -8.96 2.12
C ILE A 233 -5.46 -9.27 2.62
N LYS A 234 -5.74 -10.56 2.82
CA LYS A 234 -6.97 -11.05 3.46
C LYS A 234 -6.55 -11.95 4.63
N ILE A 235 -6.92 -11.58 5.86
CA ILE A 235 -6.36 -12.23 7.04
C ILE A 235 -7.35 -12.47 8.18
N VAL A 236 -7.17 -13.63 8.81
CA VAL A 236 -7.63 -14.03 10.15
C VAL A 236 -6.37 -14.42 10.94
N SER A 237 -5.95 -13.61 11.90
CA SER A 237 -4.81 -13.88 12.79
C SER A 237 -4.86 -13.02 14.05
N SER A 238 -4.41 -13.60 15.18
CA SER A 238 -4.36 -12.90 16.46
C SER A 238 -3.26 -11.84 16.54
N LYS A 239 -2.17 -11.94 15.75
CA LYS A 239 -1.14 -10.92 15.69
C LYS A 239 -0.78 -10.59 14.24
N ILE A 240 -0.98 -9.34 13.85
CA ILE A 240 -0.73 -8.83 12.51
C ILE A 240 0.27 -7.69 12.64
N SER A 241 1.47 -7.85 12.08
CA SER A 241 2.50 -6.82 12.06
C SER A 241 2.89 -6.53 10.62
N ILE A 242 2.58 -5.33 10.14
CA ILE A 242 2.93 -4.87 8.79
C ILE A 242 3.83 -3.65 8.94
N SER A 243 5.00 -3.67 8.32
CA SER A 243 5.92 -2.54 8.38
C SER A 243 6.69 -2.33 7.08
N TYR A 244 7.12 -1.09 6.83
CA TYR A 244 7.87 -0.71 5.62
C TYR A 244 7.26 -1.30 4.33
N THR A 245 5.95 -1.12 4.18
CA THR A 245 5.16 -1.72 3.10
C THR A 245 4.42 -0.65 2.31
N ASP A 246 4.44 -0.76 0.99
CA ASP A 246 3.77 0.11 0.04
C ASP A 246 2.56 -0.60 -0.57
N PHE A 247 1.40 0.04 -0.48
CA PHE A 247 0.16 -0.35 -1.15
C PHE A 247 -0.20 0.75 -2.14
N ILE A 248 0.08 0.52 -3.42
CA ILE A 248 0.06 1.60 -4.41
C ILE A 248 -0.74 1.25 -5.66
N ASP A 249 -1.23 2.30 -6.33
CA ASP A 249 -1.70 2.29 -7.71
C ASP A 249 -2.66 1.15 -8.05
N SER A 250 -3.87 1.22 -7.49
CA SER A 250 -4.87 0.18 -7.70
C SER A 250 -6.28 0.74 -7.75
N THR A 251 -7.11 0.14 -8.60
CA THR A 251 -8.56 0.34 -8.57
C THR A 251 -9.23 -0.96 -8.14
N PHE A 252 -9.95 -0.92 -7.02
CA PHE A 252 -10.73 -2.04 -6.52
C PHE A 252 -12.18 -1.98 -7.00
N THR A 253 -12.81 -3.16 -7.07
CA THR A 253 -14.23 -3.33 -7.38
C THR A 253 -14.86 -4.43 -6.54
N GLY A 254 -16.19 -4.46 -6.48
CA GLY A 254 -16.93 -5.40 -5.65
C GLY A 254 -16.58 -5.24 -4.16
N LYS A 255 -15.97 -6.29 -3.58
CA LYS A 255 -15.53 -6.32 -2.18
C LYS A 255 -14.01 -6.25 -2.01
N GLY A 256 -13.26 -6.10 -3.10
CA GLY A 256 -11.79 -6.05 -3.06
C GLY A 256 -11.27 -4.84 -2.31
N ASN A 257 -10.09 -4.90 -1.69
CA ASN A 257 -9.44 -3.78 -1.00
C ASN A 257 -7.95 -4.08 -0.75
N ALA A 258 -7.17 -3.13 -0.26
CA ALA A 258 -5.77 -3.42 0.08
C ALA A 258 -5.68 -4.41 1.25
N ILE A 259 -6.29 -4.11 2.40
CA ILE A 259 -6.25 -5.00 3.57
C ILE A 259 -7.65 -5.29 4.09
N THR A 260 -8.01 -6.57 4.13
CA THR A 260 -9.18 -7.07 4.87
C THR A 260 -8.73 -7.89 6.07
N ILE A 261 -9.18 -7.49 7.26
CA ILE A 261 -8.99 -8.23 8.51
C ILE A 261 -10.37 -8.65 9.01
N ASN A 262 -10.55 -9.93 9.28
CA ASN A 262 -11.78 -10.44 9.88
C ASN A 262 -11.43 -11.36 11.05
N GLU A 263 -11.28 -10.76 12.23
CA GLU A 263 -10.80 -11.47 13.42
C GLU A 263 -11.87 -11.52 14.51
N GLN A 264 -12.15 -12.74 14.96
CA GLN A 264 -13.13 -13.03 16.01
C GLN A 264 -12.47 -13.27 17.37
N GLN A 265 -11.17 -13.57 17.41
CA GLN A 265 -10.35 -13.73 18.60
C GLN A 265 -9.80 -12.39 19.09
N ALA A 266 -9.07 -12.43 20.21
CA ALA A 266 -8.29 -11.28 20.66
C ALA A 266 -7.18 -10.98 19.65
N SER A 267 -7.02 -9.71 19.27
CA SER A 267 -6.10 -9.33 18.19
C SER A 267 -5.19 -8.16 18.53
N GLU A 268 -3.98 -8.20 17.99
CA GLU A 268 -3.01 -7.09 17.96
C GLU A 268 -2.65 -6.82 16.50
N ILE A 269 -2.96 -5.61 16.03
CA ILE A 269 -2.74 -5.17 14.66
C ILE A 269 -1.82 -3.96 14.72
N SER A 270 -0.64 -4.07 14.10
CA SER A 270 0.39 -3.03 14.09
C SER A 270 0.77 -2.71 12.65
N LEU A 271 0.68 -1.43 12.28
CA LEU A 271 1.07 -0.87 11.00
C LEU A 271 2.15 0.18 11.25
N ILE A 272 3.35 0.02 10.71
CA ILE A 272 4.47 0.93 11.00
C ILE A 272 5.19 1.31 9.70
N TRP A 273 5.29 2.61 9.39
CA TRP A 273 5.93 3.07 8.15
C TRP A 273 5.27 2.48 6.88
N CYS A 274 3.95 2.30 6.90
CA CYS A 274 3.19 1.84 5.73
C CYS A 274 2.74 3.03 4.88
N ASN A 275 2.73 2.86 3.56
CA ASN A 275 2.24 3.85 2.61
C ASN A 275 1.07 3.28 1.82
N PHE A 276 -0.07 3.96 1.87
CA PHE A 276 -1.26 3.65 1.08
C PHE A 276 -1.49 4.83 0.14
N ALA A 277 -1.19 4.67 -1.14
CA ALA A 277 -1.23 5.76 -2.10
C ALA A 277 -2.02 5.41 -3.36
N ASN A 278 -2.85 6.34 -3.82
CA ASN A 278 -3.60 6.22 -5.08
C ASN A 278 -4.47 4.96 -5.18
N LEU A 279 -5.10 4.56 -4.07
CA LEU A 279 -6.02 3.43 -4.02
C LEU A 279 -7.46 3.89 -4.26
N ARG A 280 -8.10 3.37 -5.29
CA ARG A 280 -9.42 3.83 -5.75
C ARG A 280 -10.44 2.69 -5.72
N THR A 281 -11.71 3.05 -5.73
CA THR A 281 -12.81 2.13 -6.00
C THR A 281 -13.64 2.62 -7.17
N ASN A 282 -14.29 1.68 -7.87
CA ASN A 282 -15.31 2.01 -8.86
C ASN A 282 -16.68 1.34 -8.56
N SER A 283 -16.82 0.67 -7.41
CA SER A 283 -18.04 -0.04 -7.03
C SER A 283 -18.73 0.56 -5.81
N VAL A 284 -20.05 0.47 -5.82
CA VAL A 284 -20.94 1.14 -4.87
C VAL A 284 -21.07 0.39 -3.52
N GLY A 285 -20.77 -0.91 -3.47
CA GLY A 285 -20.99 -1.78 -2.30
C GLY A 285 -19.76 -2.10 -1.44
N GLN A 286 -18.65 -1.40 -1.65
CA GLN A 286 -17.41 -1.65 -0.91
C GLN A 286 -17.45 -1.01 0.49
N LEU A 287 -16.64 -1.47 1.44
CA LEU A 287 -16.55 -0.87 2.78
C LEU A 287 -15.27 -0.08 2.99
N SER A 288 -14.18 -0.35 2.28
CA SER A 288 -12.99 0.50 2.38
C SER A 288 -12.02 0.29 1.23
N THR A 289 -11.21 1.30 0.91
CA THR A 289 -10.14 1.18 -0.09
C THR A 289 -8.83 0.63 0.50
N CYS A 290 -8.40 1.17 1.65
CA CYS A 290 -7.10 0.84 2.24
C CYS A 290 -7.25 -0.30 3.24
N ILE A 291 -8.04 -0.09 4.29
CA ILE A 291 -8.13 -1.04 5.40
C ILE A 291 -9.60 -1.21 5.79
N HIS A 292 -10.09 -2.44 5.67
CA HIS A 292 -11.32 -2.87 6.30
C HIS A 292 -10.98 -3.88 7.39
N ALA A 293 -11.13 -3.50 8.66
CA ALA A 293 -10.94 -4.41 9.78
C ALA A 293 -12.25 -4.62 10.52
N TYR A 294 -12.64 -5.88 10.67
CA TYR A 294 -13.69 -6.32 11.56
C TYR A 294 -13.06 -7.09 12.72
N VAL A 295 -13.14 -6.52 13.92
CA VAL A 295 -12.43 -7.01 15.12
C VAL A 295 -13.39 -7.34 16.26
N SER A 296 -12.95 -8.21 17.16
CA SER A 296 -13.80 -8.74 18.24
C SER A 296 -13.85 -7.82 19.45
N SER A 297 -14.95 -7.07 19.61
CA SER A 297 -15.21 -6.40 20.89
C SER A 297 -15.33 -7.39 22.04
N GLN A 298 -15.81 -8.61 21.81
CA GLN A 298 -16.00 -9.58 22.90
C GLN A 298 -14.67 -10.06 23.50
N ASN A 299 -13.66 -10.24 22.66
CA ASN A 299 -12.36 -10.78 23.07
C ASN A 299 -11.28 -9.69 23.22
N GLY A 300 -11.55 -8.48 22.72
CA GLY A 300 -10.62 -7.34 22.77
C GLY A 300 -9.76 -7.23 21.53
N PHE A 301 -9.20 -6.05 21.32
CA PHE A 301 -8.31 -5.76 20.21
C PHE A 301 -7.39 -4.58 20.53
N GLN A 302 -6.24 -4.55 19.87
CA GLN A 302 -5.33 -3.41 19.86
C GLN A 302 -4.96 -3.11 18.41
N ILE A 303 -5.28 -1.92 17.94
CA ILE A 303 -4.91 -1.43 16.62
C ILE A 303 -3.94 -0.26 16.83
N ASN A 304 -2.76 -0.36 16.25
CA ASN A 304 -1.75 0.68 16.28
C ASN A 304 -1.27 0.98 14.86
N ALA A 305 -1.32 2.25 14.46
CA ALA A 305 -0.68 2.72 13.24
C ALA A 305 0.31 3.83 13.59
N GLU A 306 1.56 3.69 13.14
CA GLU A 306 2.63 4.63 13.43
C GLU A 306 3.33 5.02 12.13
N TYR A 307 3.54 6.33 11.94
CA TYR A 307 4.27 6.87 10.78
C TYR A 307 3.70 6.38 9.43
N CYS A 308 2.40 6.12 9.37
CA CYS A 308 1.74 5.64 8.17
C CYS A 308 1.24 6.82 7.31
N VAL A 309 1.31 6.66 6.00
CA VAL A 309 0.79 7.62 5.02
C VAL A 309 -0.42 7.03 4.33
N PHE A 310 -1.51 7.79 4.28
CA PHE A 310 -2.73 7.47 3.53
C PHE A 310 -3.02 8.66 2.63
N SER A 311 -2.68 8.54 1.35
CA SER A 311 -2.76 9.64 0.39
C SER A 311 -3.52 9.27 -0.88
N ASP A 312 -4.36 10.18 -1.36
CA ASP A 312 -5.07 10.04 -2.64
C ASP A 312 -5.99 8.81 -2.72
N CYS A 313 -6.46 8.30 -1.58
CA CYS A 313 -7.34 7.14 -1.56
C CYS A 313 -8.80 7.56 -1.74
N ARG A 314 -9.49 6.96 -2.73
CA ARG A 314 -10.82 7.35 -3.16
C ARG A 314 -11.81 6.22 -2.99
N TYR A 315 -12.70 6.36 -2.03
CA TYR A 315 -13.85 5.51 -1.81
C TYR A 315 -15.10 6.11 -2.49
N SER A 316 -15.68 5.34 -3.40
CA SER A 316 -16.80 5.71 -4.29
C SER A 316 -18.09 4.98 -3.91
N GLY A 317 -18.19 4.42 -2.71
CA GLY A 317 -19.37 3.66 -2.31
C GLY A 317 -20.58 4.55 -1.98
N LEU A 318 -21.61 3.95 -1.36
CA LEU A 318 -22.83 4.67 -1.00
C LEU A 318 -22.58 5.74 0.08
N SER A 319 -23.37 6.81 0.00
CA SER A 319 -23.63 7.68 1.13
C SER A 319 -24.32 6.92 2.25
N GLN A 320 -24.00 7.23 3.51
CA GLN A 320 -24.62 6.63 4.71
C GLN A 320 -24.22 5.18 5.04
N VAL A 321 -23.09 4.70 4.53
CA VAL A 321 -22.47 3.47 5.04
C VAL A 321 -21.15 3.79 5.74
N SER A 322 -20.70 2.88 6.61
CA SER A 322 -19.44 2.99 7.37
C SER A 322 -18.16 2.97 6.51
N GLY A 323 -18.26 3.13 5.19
CA GLY A 323 -17.16 2.91 4.28
C GLY A 323 -16.34 4.14 3.90
N ASN A 324 -15.01 4.04 4.01
CA ASN A 324 -14.05 5.14 3.80
C ASN A 324 -12.67 4.64 3.34
N ALA A 325 -11.65 5.50 3.27
CA ALA A 325 -10.28 5.05 3.05
C ALA A 325 -9.83 4.03 4.11
N ILE A 326 -10.21 4.22 5.38
CA ILE A 326 -9.98 3.31 6.49
C ILE A 326 -11.29 3.08 7.26
N THR A 327 -11.61 1.82 7.53
CA THR A 327 -12.79 1.43 8.30
C THR A 327 -12.43 0.37 9.34
N PHE A 328 -12.62 0.70 10.61
CA PHE A 328 -12.56 -0.22 11.75
C PHE A 328 -13.96 -0.47 12.29
N GLN A 329 -14.34 -1.73 12.42
CA GLN A 329 -15.67 -2.16 12.84
C GLN A 329 -15.61 -3.23 13.92
N SER A 330 -16.53 -3.15 14.87
CA SER A 330 -16.76 -4.24 15.82
C SER A 330 -18.20 -4.25 16.34
N GLN A 331 -18.68 -5.44 16.66
CA GLN A 331 -19.98 -5.62 17.33
C GLN A 331 -19.99 -5.01 18.73
N SER A 332 -21.18 -4.74 19.26
CA SER A 332 -21.35 -4.36 20.66
C SER A 332 -21.07 -5.54 21.59
N SER A 333 -20.48 -5.26 22.74
CA SER A 333 -20.21 -6.23 23.80
C SER A 333 -20.09 -5.54 25.15
N ASP A 334 -20.74 -6.15 26.15
CA ASP A 334 -20.67 -5.75 27.56
C ASP A 334 -19.53 -6.44 28.31
N ARG A 335 -18.78 -7.35 27.67
CA ARG A 335 -17.64 -8.02 28.31
C ARG A 335 -16.54 -7.01 28.62
N SER A 336 -15.90 -7.19 29.77
CA SER A 336 -14.66 -6.47 30.07
C SER A 336 -13.54 -7.02 29.20
N ALA A 337 -13.06 -6.22 28.25
CA ALA A 337 -11.95 -6.54 27.36
C ALA A 337 -11.19 -5.27 27.00
N VAL A 338 -9.89 -5.39 26.74
CA VAL A 338 -9.05 -4.26 26.30
C VAL A 338 -9.33 -3.98 24.84
N ARG A 339 -9.70 -2.73 24.52
CA ARG A 339 -10.01 -2.27 23.17
C ARG A 339 -9.31 -0.95 22.95
N THR A 340 -8.30 -0.94 22.08
CA THR A 340 -7.49 0.26 21.84
C THR A 340 -7.33 0.49 20.34
N ILE A 341 -7.52 1.74 19.92
CA ILE A 341 -7.14 2.23 18.59
C ILE A 341 -6.22 3.42 18.78
N ARG A 342 -5.01 3.33 18.23
CA ARG A 342 -4.01 4.38 18.31
C ARG A 342 -3.44 4.67 16.93
N LEU A 343 -3.44 5.94 16.54
CA LEU A 343 -2.66 6.43 15.39
C LEU A 343 -1.66 7.47 15.90
N THR A 344 -0.40 7.31 15.53
CA THR A 344 0.69 8.20 15.95
C THR A 344 1.46 8.65 14.71
N GLU A 345 1.65 9.96 14.56
CA GLU A 345 2.44 10.57 13.48
C GLU A 345 2.03 10.09 12.07
N CYS A 346 0.73 9.83 11.87
CA CYS A 346 0.20 9.43 10.59
C CYS A 346 -0.12 10.67 9.73
N ILE A 347 0.04 10.55 8.41
CA ILE A 347 -0.29 11.58 7.43
C ILE A 347 -1.47 11.08 6.60
N ILE A 348 -2.60 11.76 6.69
CA ILE A 348 -3.87 11.35 6.06
C ILE A 348 -4.34 12.48 5.15
N THR A 349 -4.03 12.39 3.86
CA THR A 349 -4.20 13.51 2.92
C THR A 349 -4.95 13.17 1.64
N ASN A 350 -5.77 14.09 1.16
CA ASN A 350 -6.53 13.96 -0.09
C ASN A 350 -7.35 12.66 -0.20
N ASN A 351 -7.86 12.15 0.92
CA ASN A 351 -8.73 10.99 0.93
C ASN A 351 -10.17 11.42 0.69
N LYS A 352 -10.87 10.70 -0.18
CA LYS A 352 -12.26 11.00 -0.55
C LYS A 352 -13.14 9.85 -0.14
N GLY A 353 -14.08 10.10 0.76
CA GLY A 353 -15.05 9.14 1.24
C GLY A 353 -16.47 9.58 0.92
N ASN A 354 -17.25 8.72 0.26
CA ASN A 354 -18.68 8.90 0.16
C ASN A 354 -19.45 8.42 1.42
N GLY A 355 -18.83 7.70 2.36
CA GLY A 355 -19.51 7.18 3.57
C GLY A 355 -19.66 8.20 4.71
N TYR A 356 -19.72 7.71 5.95
CA TYR A 356 -19.83 8.58 7.15
C TYR A 356 -18.59 9.43 7.46
N GLY A 357 -17.45 9.17 6.83
CA GLY A 357 -16.23 9.96 6.99
C GLY A 357 -15.72 10.40 5.62
N GLY A 358 -14.58 11.09 5.60
CA GLY A 358 -13.79 11.25 4.38
C GLY A 358 -12.60 10.32 4.38
N ALA A 359 -11.86 10.26 5.50
CA ALA A 359 -10.70 9.38 5.63
C ALA A 359 -10.95 8.14 6.50
N ILE A 360 -11.43 8.32 7.73
CA ILE A 360 -11.49 7.24 8.73
C ILE A 360 -12.90 7.09 9.30
N VAL A 361 -13.38 5.85 9.37
CA VAL A 361 -14.51 5.47 10.23
C VAL A 361 -14.08 4.47 11.28
N MET A 362 -14.47 4.76 12.52
CA MET A 362 -14.35 3.87 13.66
C MET A 362 -15.73 3.58 14.21
N ASP A 363 -16.27 2.41 13.88
CA ASP A 363 -17.58 1.98 14.30
C ASP A 363 -17.44 0.83 15.31
N VAL A 364 -17.24 1.20 16.57
CA VAL A 364 -16.93 0.27 17.65
C VAL A 364 -18.12 0.21 18.60
N GLY A 365 -18.90 -0.88 18.58
CA GLY A 365 -20.11 -1.00 19.39
C GLY A 365 -19.91 -1.06 20.92
N SER A 366 -18.69 -0.84 21.41
CA SER A 366 -18.27 -0.98 22.81
C SER A 366 -17.34 0.16 23.24
N LYS A 367 -17.07 0.24 24.54
CA LYS A 367 -16.11 1.19 25.09
C LYS A 367 -14.71 0.87 24.59
N CYS A 368 -14.03 1.89 24.07
CA CYS A 368 -12.71 1.76 23.45
C CYS A 368 -11.83 2.97 23.75
N THR A 369 -10.55 2.73 24.02
CA THR A 369 -9.55 3.78 24.14
C THR A 369 -9.11 4.19 22.74
N ILE A 370 -9.45 5.42 22.34
CA ILE A 370 -9.09 5.97 21.03
C ILE A 370 -8.13 7.13 21.25
N ASN A 371 -6.96 7.09 20.62
CA ASN A 371 -5.96 8.14 20.70
C ASN A 371 -5.34 8.43 19.33
N MET A 372 -5.27 9.71 18.98
CA MET A 372 -4.62 10.24 17.78
C MET A 372 -3.58 11.24 18.23
N VAL A 373 -2.31 10.96 17.95
CA VAL A 373 -1.17 11.75 18.46
C VAL A 373 -0.34 12.21 17.28
N ASP A 374 0.02 13.50 17.24
CA ASP A 374 0.88 14.11 16.21
C ASP A 374 0.47 13.77 14.77
N SER A 375 -0.81 13.44 14.55
CA SER A 375 -1.31 13.01 13.24
C SER A 375 -1.83 14.21 12.47
N PHE A 376 -1.69 14.17 11.15
CA PHE A 376 -2.00 15.29 10.29
C PHE A 376 -2.99 14.91 9.20
N PHE A 377 -4.07 15.69 9.13
CA PHE A 377 -5.15 15.51 8.17
C PHE A 377 -5.24 16.70 7.23
N ASN A 378 -5.43 16.45 5.94
CA ASN A 378 -5.53 17.55 4.99
C ASN A 378 -6.26 17.17 3.72
N GLU A 379 -7.02 18.10 3.16
CA GLU A 379 -7.73 17.92 1.89
C GLU A 379 -8.63 16.67 1.85
N ASN A 380 -8.97 16.09 3.01
CA ASN A 380 -9.91 14.98 3.04
C ASN A 380 -11.31 15.52 2.81
N SER A 381 -12.15 14.71 2.18
CA SER A 381 -13.53 15.07 1.88
C SER A 381 -14.44 13.90 2.19
N GLY A 382 -15.45 14.14 3.01
CA GLY A 382 -16.46 13.15 3.38
C GLY A 382 -17.88 13.68 3.22
N THR A 383 -18.88 12.79 3.27
CA THR A 383 -20.30 13.21 3.23
C THR A 383 -20.75 13.83 4.56
N GLU A 384 -20.38 13.23 5.69
CA GLU A 384 -20.78 13.71 7.03
C GLU A 384 -19.69 14.48 7.77
N VAL A 385 -18.43 14.09 7.58
CA VAL A 385 -17.25 14.71 8.19
C VAL A 385 -16.04 14.43 7.33
N ASN A 386 -15.07 15.34 7.29
CA ASN A 386 -13.94 15.21 6.35
C ASN A 386 -12.88 14.23 6.82
N ASP A 387 -12.50 14.24 8.11
CA ASP A 387 -11.36 13.42 8.54
C ASP A 387 -11.83 12.13 9.23
N ILE A 388 -12.48 12.23 10.38
CA ILE A 388 -12.78 11.06 11.22
C ILE A 388 -14.23 11.06 11.70
N TRP A 389 -14.91 9.94 11.50
CA TRP A 389 -16.17 9.64 12.18
C TRP A 389 -16.00 8.48 13.15
N ILE A 390 -16.50 8.64 14.38
CA ILE A 390 -16.38 7.66 15.45
C ILE A 390 -17.76 7.37 16.05
N ARG A 391 -18.09 6.10 16.24
CA ARG A 391 -19.19 5.64 17.09
C ARG A 391 -18.65 4.71 18.17
N SER A 392 -18.99 4.99 19.41
CA SER A 392 -18.60 4.18 20.57
C SER A 392 -19.59 4.29 21.75
N THR A 393 -19.43 3.43 22.75
CA THR A 393 -20.18 3.56 24.02
C THR A 393 -19.40 4.32 25.10
N ASN A 394 -18.29 4.99 24.73
CA ASN A 394 -17.57 5.89 25.62
C ASN A 394 -18.45 7.04 26.11
N SER A 395 -18.17 7.58 27.29
CA SER A 395 -18.75 8.86 27.70
C SER A 395 -18.07 10.04 27.01
N GLN A 396 -18.71 11.22 27.04
CA GLN A 396 -18.08 12.46 26.54
C GLN A 396 -16.79 12.84 27.30
N SER A 397 -16.65 12.45 28.57
CA SER A 397 -15.41 12.69 29.32
C SER A 397 -14.26 11.77 28.88
N GLU A 398 -14.57 10.63 28.27
CA GLU A 398 -13.60 9.63 27.84
C GLU A 398 -13.16 9.78 26.38
N LEU A 399 -14.06 10.28 25.52
CA LEU A 399 -13.75 10.65 24.14
C LEU A 399 -14.07 12.13 23.90
N ASN A 400 -13.03 12.95 23.94
CA ASN A 400 -13.07 14.39 23.75
C ASN A 400 -11.84 14.88 22.95
N ILE A 401 -11.70 16.19 22.80
CA ILE A 401 -10.60 16.79 22.02
C ILE A 401 -9.20 16.38 22.49
N SER A 402 -8.99 16.06 23.78
CA SER A 402 -7.68 15.63 24.31
C SER A 402 -7.22 14.28 23.76
N ASN A 403 -8.14 13.45 23.26
CA ASN A 403 -7.80 12.20 22.56
C ASN A 403 -7.12 12.45 21.21
N PHE A 404 -7.17 13.68 20.70
CA PHE A 404 -6.55 14.10 19.45
C PHE A 404 -5.40 15.08 19.70
N ASN A 405 -4.75 14.96 20.87
CA ASN A 405 -3.70 15.87 21.28
C ASN A 405 -2.61 15.97 20.21
N THR A 406 -2.09 17.19 20.04
CA THR A 406 -1.05 17.55 19.07
C THR A 406 -1.32 17.15 17.62
N SER A 407 -2.54 16.70 17.29
CA SER A 407 -2.95 16.42 15.91
C SER A 407 -3.52 17.68 15.26
N TYR A 408 -3.38 17.75 13.94
CA TYR A 408 -3.72 18.93 13.15
C TYR A 408 -4.63 18.56 11.98
N SER A 409 -5.48 19.49 11.56
CA SER A 409 -6.23 19.34 10.31
C SER A 409 -6.43 20.67 9.59
N ASP A 410 -6.27 20.61 8.27
CA ASP A 410 -6.50 21.71 7.33
C ASP A 410 -7.59 21.39 6.28
N SER A 411 -8.40 20.36 6.57
CA SER A 411 -9.58 20.00 5.78
C SER A 411 -10.65 21.12 5.77
N VAL A 412 -11.51 21.15 4.74
CA VAL A 412 -12.43 22.29 4.48
C VAL A 412 -13.59 22.39 5.48
N GLN A 413 -14.08 21.26 5.98
CA GLN A 413 -15.23 21.16 6.88
C GLN A 413 -14.81 20.54 8.22
N THR A 414 -15.77 20.42 9.15
CA THR A 414 -15.56 19.81 10.47
C THR A 414 -14.70 18.54 10.39
N HIS A 415 -13.71 18.48 11.28
CA HIS A 415 -12.63 17.48 11.20
C HIS A 415 -13.08 16.14 11.77
N ILE A 416 -13.74 16.16 12.94
CA ILE A 416 -14.10 14.94 13.66
C ILE A 416 -15.56 15.00 14.12
N ARG A 417 -16.29 13.91 13.90
CA ARG A 417 -17.61 13.68 14.48
C ARG A 417 -17.57 12.43 15.36
N THR A 418 -18.14 12.51 16.54
CA THR A 418 -18.27 11.37 17.47
C THR A 418 -19.73 11.15 17.85
N VAL A 419 -20.16 9.88 17.90
CA VAL A 419 -21.46 9.44 18.42
C VAL A 419 -21.18 8.56 19.65
N ASN A 420 -21.33 9.16 20.83
CA ASN A 420 -20.94 8.59 22.12
C ASN A 420 -22.17 8.32 22.97
N GLY A 421 -22.51 7.04 23.18
CA GLY A 421 -23.70 6.68 23.95
C GLY A 421 -25.01 7.27 23.38
N GLY A 422 -25.05 7.51 22.06
CA GLY A 422 -26.19 8.14 21.37
C GLY A 422 -26.15 9.67 21.31
N GLN A 423 -25.15 10.33 21.90
CA GLN A 423 -24.96 11.78 21.81
C GLN A 423 -23.89 12.13 20.77
N GLU A 424 -24.20 13.09 19.90
CA GLU A 424 -23.27 13.57 18.89
C GLU A 424 -22.39 14.72 19.41
N SER A 425 -21.15 14.77 18.95
CA SER A 425 -20.24 15.89 19.21
C SER A 425 -19.33 16.12 17.99
N LEU A 426 -18.92 17.38 17.82
CA LEU A 426 -18.06 17.82 16.73
C LEU A 426 -16.80 18.44 17.29
N PHE A 427 -15.65 18.04 16.75
CA PHE A 427 -14.35 18.56 17.15
C PHE A 427 -13.60 19.10 15.93
N ASN A 428 -13.00 20.28 16.10
CA ASN A 428 -12.08 20.87 15.14
C ASN A 428 -10.66 20.78 15.70
N LEU A 429 -9.79 20.11 14.96
CA LEU A 429 -8.35 20.13 15.19
C LEU A 429 -7.72 21.49 14.85
N ASN A 430 -6.54 21.73 15.41
CA ASN A 430 -5.77 22.94 15.15
C ASN A 430 -5.20 22.95 13.72
N HIS A 431 -5.01 24.15 13.19
CA HIS A 431 -4.28 24.40 11.94
C HIS A 431 -2.82 23.95 12.06
N PHE A 432 -2.27 23.30 11.03
CA PHE A 432 -0.86 22.92 10.99
C PHE A 432 0.00 24.10 10.49
N PRO A 433 0.97 24.61 11.28
CA PRO A 433 1.77 25.77 10.87
C PRO A 433 2.66 25.54 9.64
N GLY A 434 2.90 24.29 9.25
CA GLY A 434 3.60 23.94 8.01
C GLY A 434 2.77 24.14 6.74
N ILE A 435 1.50 24.53 6.89
CA ILE A 435 0.59 24.90 5.82
C ILE A 435 0.23 26.36 5.95
N ILE A 436 0.22 27.09 4.84
CA ILE A 436 -0.22 28.48 4.81
C ILE A 436 -1.15 28.71 3.63
N PHE A 437 -2.15 29.55 3.84
CA PHE A 437 -3.10 29.98 2.83
C PHE A 437 -2.81 31.44 2.45
N VAL A 438 -2.92 31.74 1.16
CA VAL A 438 -2.79 33.10 0.62
C VAL A 438 -4.03 33.50 -0.15
N SER A 439 -4.42 34.77 -0.02
CA SER A 439 -5.50 35.37 -0.79
C SER A 439 -5.36 36.88 -0.90
N ASN A 440 -5.60 37.41 -2.11
CA ASN A 440 -5.66 38.84 -2.42
C ASN A 440 -6.97 39.50 -1.97
N LYS A 441 -7.98 38.71 -1.55
CA LYS A 441 -9.26 39.22 -1.05
C LYS A 441 -9.07 39.94 0.26
N THR A 442 -9.91 40.94 0.51
CA THR A 442 -9.92 41.67 1.78
C THR A 442 -10.41 40.75 2.90
N VAL A 443 -9.66 40.71 4.02
CA VAL A 443 -9.99 39.91 5.21
C VAL A 443 -10.09 40.85 6.41
N SER A 444 -11.03 40.60 7.32
CA SER A 444 -11.13 41.33 8.58
C SER A 444 -10.13 40.80 9.62
N GLY A 445 -9.43 41.71 10.31
CA GLY A 445 -8.45 41.38 11.35
C GLY A 445 -7.05 41.05 10.83
N THR A 446 -6.19 40.55 11.72
CA THR A 446 -4.77 40.25 11.42
C THR A 446 -4.65 38.94 10.65
N ARG A 447 -4.02 38.98 9.47
CA ARG A 447 -3.69 37.79 8.67
C ARG A 447 -2.65 36.93 9.39
N ASP A 448 -2.97 35.66 9.62
CA ASP A 448 -2.13 34.71 10.33
C ASP A 448 -1.68 33.52 9.47
N GLY A 449 -2.12 33.48 8.21
CA GLY A 449 -1.80 32.40 7.28
C GLY A 449 -2.75 31.21 7.35
N SER A 450 -3.69 31.18 8.31
CA SER A 450 -4.76 30.19 8.32
C SER A 450 -5.72 30.37 7.14
N ARG A 451 -6.52 29.35 6.83
CA ARG A 451 -7.53 29.42 5.76
C ARG A 451 -8.54 30.56 5.96
N SER A 452 -8.88 30.86 7.21
CA SER A 452 -9.82 31.93 7.57
C SER A 452 -9.19 33.34 7.49
N LYS A 453 -7.88 33.43 7.68
CA LYS A 453 -7.11 34.68 7.68
C LYS A 453 -5.82 34.54 6.86
N PRO A 454 -5.95 34.27 5.55
CA PRO A 454 -4.80 33.97 4.69
C PRO A 454 -3.85 35.16 4.59
N HIS A 455 -2.57 34.91 4.34
CA HIS A 455 -1.62 35.97 4.02
C HIS A 455 -1.94 36.64 2.69
N LEU A 456 -1.47 37.88 2.51
CA LEU A 456 -1.74 38.64 1.29
C LEU A 456 -0.87 38.15 0.13
N LYS A 457 0.38 37.77 0.42
CA LYS A 457 1.37 37.33 -0.56
C LYS A 457 1.99 35.99 -0.16
N ILE A 458 2.44 35.24 -1.15
CA ILE A 458 3.24 34.02 -0.97
C ILE A 458 4.53 34.36 -0.22
N LYS A 459 5.22 35.46 -0.58
CA LYS A 459 6.47 35.85 0.08
C LYS A 459 6.34 36.09 1.59
N ASP A 460 5.17 36.56 2.04
CA ASP A 460 4.89 36.79 3.47
C ASP A 460 4.88 35.49 4.29
N SER A 461 4.67 34.36 3.61
CA SER A 461 4.53 33.03 4.20
C SER A 461 5.88 32.38 4.54
N PHE A 462 6.95 32.78 3.86
CA PHE A 462 8.25 32.10 3.92
C PHE A 462 8.87 32.10 5.33
N PRO A 463 8.91 33.23 6.07
CA PRO A 463 9.43 33.25 7.44
C PRO A 463 8.65 32.36 8.41
N LYS A 464 7.41 31.99 8.07
CA LYS A 464 6.49 31.22 8.93
C LYS A 464 6.53 29.72 8.67
N LEU A 465 6.91 29.30 7.45
CA LEU A 465 7.04 27.88 7.09
C LEU A 465 8.29 27.20 7.68
N ASN A 466 9.23 27.98 8.22
CA ASN A 466 10.43 27.46 8.89
C ASN A 466 10.14 26.95 10.31
N TYR A 467 9.12 26.09 10.43
CA TYR A 467 8.68 25.50 11.69
C TYR A 467 9.24 24.08 11.81
N GLN A 468 9.60 23.65 13.03
CA GLN A 468 10.28 22.38 13.30
C GLN A 468 9.42 21.33 14.02
N THR A 469 8.12 21.59 14.25
CA THR A 469 7.28 20.62 14.96
C THR A 469 6.80 19.48 14.05
N LYS A 470 6.29 18.44 14.70
CA LYS A 470 5.67 17.29 14.04
C LYS A 470 4.36 17.66 13.35
N PRO A 471 3.99 16.92 12.27
CA PRO A 471 4.83 15.93 11.60
C PRO A 471 5.94 16.59 10.77
N VAL A 472 7.19 16.27 11.10
CA VAL A 472 8.38 16.93 10.53
C VAL A 472 8.54 16.58 9.04
N ASN A 473 8.08 15.39 8.65
CA ASN A 473 8.24 14.79 7.33
C ASN A 473 7.18 15.23 6.29
N THR A 474 6.43 16.30 6.57
CA THR A 474 5.47 16.86 5.61
C THR A 474 6.09 17.99 4.81
N ALA A 475 5.89 18.02 3.48
CA ALA A 475 6.30 19.14 2.66
C ALA A 475 5.58 20.42 3.11
N ARG A 476 6.31 21.54 3.19
CA ARG A 476 5.71 22.82 3.53
C ARG A 476 4.84 23.26 2.37
N THR A 477 3.61 23.67 2.64
CA THR A 477 2.63 23.90 1.57
C THR A 477 2.01 25.29 1.65
N ILE A 478 1.95 25.98 0.51
CA ILE A 478 1.22 27.24 0.35
C ILE A 478 0.03 27.01 -0.59
N TYR A 479 -1.18 27.28 -0.10
CA TYR A 479 -2.41 27.22 -0.87
C TYR A 479 -2.84 28.60 -1.35
N ILE A 480 -3.07 28.74 -2.65
CA ILE A 480 -3.65 29.95 -3.24
C ILE A 480 -5.17 29.78 -3.31
N LEU A 481 -5.92 30.65 -2.62
CA LEU A 481 -7.38 30.58 -2.53
C LEU A 481 -8.13 31.37 -3.62
N ASP A 482 -7.40 32.03 -4.52
CA ASP A 482 -7.96 32.87 -5.59
C ASP A 482 -7.79 32.24 -6.97
N GLU A 483 -8.80 32.42 -7.84
CA GLU A 483 -8.79 31.86 -9.19
C GLU A 483 -7.71 32.46 -10.08
N ILE A 484 -7.34 33.71 -9.80
CA ILE A 484 -6.30 34.47 -10.48
C ILE A 484 -5.29 34.93 -9.43
N TRP A 485 -4.02 34.65 -9.68
CA TRP A 485 -2.91 35.05 -8.81
C TRP A 485 -1.90 35.91 -9.57
N ASP A 486 -1.48 37.02 -8.99
CA ASP A 486 -0.51 37.95 -9.60
C ASP A 486 0.57 38.30 -8.56
N GLU A 487 1.67 37.56 -8.59
CA GLU A 487 2.83 37.79 -7.74
C GLU A 487 4.10 37.33 -8.48
N SER A 488 5.17 38.10 -8.38
CA SER A 488 6.52 37.69 -8.79
C SER A 488 7.30 37.22 -7.57
N LEU A 489 7.81 36.00 -7.63
CA LEU A 489 8.70 35.39 -6.64
C LEU A 489 10.15 35.48 -7.13
N TYR A 490 10.77 36.63 -6.92
CA TYR A 490 12.16 36.85 -7.31
C TYR A 490 13.13 36.58 -6.14
N ASP A 491 14.18 35.81 -6.44
CA ASP A 491 15.31 35.52 -5.55
C ASP A 491 14.87 34.89 -4.22
N VAL A 492 14.01 33.88 -4.34
CA VAL A 492 13.46 33.14 -3.21
C VAL A 492 14.25 31.86 -2.98
N SER A 493 14.50 31.55 -1.71
CA SER A 493 15.23 30.35 -1.27
C SER A 493 14.53 29.81 -0.04
N PHE A 494 14.34 28.49 0.00
CA PHE A 494 13.78 27.82 1.16
C PHE A 494 14.41 26.44 1.31
N ALA A 495 14.88 26.15 2.53
CA ALA A 495 15.73 24.98 2.78
C ALA A 495 14.95 23.65 2.79
N ASN A 496 13.64 23.68 3.07
CA ASN A 496 12.80 22.49 3.07
C ASN A 496 12.04 22.38 1.73
N PRO A 497 11.58 21.18 1.33
CA PRO A 497 10.67 21.05 0.20
C PRO A 497 9.42 21.93 0.36
N LEU A 498 9.16 22.75 -0.64
CA LEU A 498 8.02 23.68 -0.70
C LEU A 498 7.08 23.28 -1.84
N THR A 499 5.80 23.12 -1.51
CA THR A 499 4.74 22.95 -2.50
C THR A 499 3.89 24.22 -2.55
N ILE A 500 3.76 24.84 -3.71
CA ILE A 500 2.76 25.90 -3.95
C ILE A 500 1.66 25.31 -4.80
N LYS A 501 0.42 25.38 -4.34
CA LYS A 501 -0.70 24.77 -5.05
C LYS A 501 -2.02 25.51 -4.92
N SER A 502 -2.96 25.13 -5.78
CA SER A 502 -4.34 25.61 -5.72
C SER A 502 -5.03 25.15 -4.44
N GLY A 503 -5.61 26.09 -3.69
CA GLY A 503 -6.53 25.86 -2.59
C GLY A 503 -8.00 25.96 -2.98
N LEU A 504 -8.29 26.02 -4.28
CA LEU A 504 -9.65 26.07 -4.82
C LEU A 504 -10.37 24.71 -4.63
N GLY A 505 -11.70 24.70 -4.74
CA GLY A 505 -12.47 23.46 -4.72
C GLY A 505 -12.11 22.50 -5.87
N ASP A 506 -12.59 21.26 -5.79
CA ASP A 506 -12.54 20.34 -6.92
C ASP A 506 -13.67 20.64 -7.91
N VAL A 507 -13.46 20.33 -9.19
CA VAL A 507 -14.56 20.24 -10.18
C VAL A 507 -15.31 18.90 -10.02
N GLU A 508 -16.45 18.74 -10.70
CA GLU A 508 -17.32 17.55 -10.59
C GLU A 508 -16.62 16.21 -10.79
N ASN A 509 -15.55 16.15 -11.59
CA ASN A 509 -14.76 14.93 -11.80
C ASN A 509 -13.74 14.64 -10.67
N GLY A 510 -13.74 15.44 -9.60
CA GLY A 510 -12.83 15.31 -8.46
C GLY A 510 -11.41 15.82 -8.71
N THR A 511 -11.15 16.54 -9.80
CA THR A 511 -9.87 17.21 -10.06
C THR A 511 -9.86 18.59 -9.42
N ARG A 512 -8.76 18.96 -8.75
CA ARG A 512 -8.57 20.29 -8.16
C ARG A 512 -8.64 21.36 -9.24
N ARG A 513 -9.43 22.42 -9.02
CA ARG A 513 -9.46 23.58 -9.93
C ARG A 513 -8.08 24.23 -9.99
N LYS A 514 -7.63 24.62 -11.18
CA LYS A 514 -6.32 25.27 -11.33
C LYS A 514 -6.39 26.77 -11.03
N VAL A 515 -5.36 27.28 -10.37
CA VAL A 515 -5.15 28.74 -10.21
C VAL A 515 -4.50 29.27 -11.48
N THR A 516 -5.00 30.40 -11.99
CA THR A 516 -4.41 31.11 -13.12
C THR A 516 -3.40 32.12 -12.61
N TRP A 517 -2.12 31.77 -12.68
CA TRP A 517 -1.05 32.70 -12.33
C TRP A 517 -0.76 33.59 -13.54
N ILE A 518 -0.98 34.89 -13.35
CA ILE A 518 -0.78 35.94 -14.35
C ILE A 518 0.42 36.81 -13.97
N SER A 519 0.85 37.65 -14.90
CA SER A 519 1.70 38.78 -14.60
C SER A 519 1.13 40.02 -15.29
N THR A 520 0.83 41.06 -14.52
CA THR A 520 0.42 42.37 -15.07
C THR A 520 1.58 43.35 -15.19
N THR A 521 2.78 42.98 -14.73
CA THR A 521 3.92 43.89 -14.64
C THR A 521 4.90 43.66 -15.78
N ALA A 522 5.03 44.64 -16.68
CA ALA A 522 5.89 44.56 -17.87
C ALA A 522 7.41 44.52 -17.60
N SER A 523 7.85 44.60 -16.33
CA SER A 523 9.26 44.68 -15.95
C SER A 523 9.87 43.35 -15.46
N TYR A 524 9.11 42.25 -15.41
CA TYR A 524 9.62 40.96 -14.96
C TYR A 524 9.55 39.91 -16.08
N ASN A 525 10.71 39.55 -16.64
CA ASN A 525 10.86 38.38 -17.52
C ASN A 525 10.90 37.04 -16.75
N THR A 526 10.75 37.09 -15.42
CA THR A 526 10.84 35.93 -14.53
C THR A 526 9.76 36.05 -13.45
N ILE A 527 8.85 35.08 -13.40
CA ILE A 527 7.76 35.05 -12.41
C ILE A 527 8.20 34.29 -11.16
N ILE A 528 9.03 33.26 -11.33
CA ILE A 528 9.62 32.50 -10.22
C ILE A 528 11.11 32.34 -10.50
N PHE A 529 11.93 32.95 -9.64
CA PHE A 529 13.36 32.73 -9.54
C PHE A 529 13.65 32.07 -8.19
N TYR A 530 13.77 30.74 -8.19
CA TYR A 530 13.97 29.93 -6.99
C TYR A 530 15.42 29.44 -6.92
N ARG A 531 16.17 29.99 -5.96
CA ARG A 531 17.63 29.89 -5.91
C ARG A 531 18.12 28.54 -5.39
N THR A 532 17.46 27.98 -4.38
CA THR A 532 17.89 26.72 -3.73
C THR A 532 16.69 26.01 -3.09
N GLY A 533 16.72 24.68 -3.12
CA GLY A 533 15.73 23.78 -2.50
C GLY A 533 14.72 23.24 -3.51
N ASP A 534 13.85 22.36 -3.04
CA ASP A 534 12.82 21.73 -3.88
C ASP A 534 11.55 22.59 -3.91
N LEU A 535 11.10 22.94 -5.12
CA LEU A 535 9.83 23.64 -5.35
C LEU A 535 8.93 22.79 -6.24
N THR A 536 7.76 22.42 -5.71
CA THR A 536 6.69 21.75 -6.44
C THR A 536 5.55 22.72 -6.70
N LEU A 537 5.08 22.80 -7.95
CA LEU A 537 3.90 23.57 -8.32
C LEU A 537 2.77 22.62 -8.72
N GLU A 538 1.66 22.61 -7.99
CA GLU A 538 0.54 21.69 -8.24
C GLU A 538 -0.76 22.44 -8.57
N SER A 539 -1.47 21.97 -9.61
CA SER A 539 -2.75 22.56 -10.03
C SER A 539 -2.66 24.08 -10.29
N ILE A 540 -1.60 24.50 -10.96
CA ILE A 540 -1.39 25.88 -11.40
C ILE A 540 -1.40 25.89 -12.94
N GLN A 541 -2.04 26.90 -13.51
CA GLN A 541 -1.92 27.24 -14.92
C GLN A 541 -1.37 28.65 -15.04
N PHE A 542 -0.61 28.90 -16.09
CA PHE A 542 0.01 30.19 -16.32
C PHE A 542 -0.67 30.88 -17.50
N ASN A 543 -1.05 32.15 -17.37
CA ASN A 543 -1.65 32.93 -18.45
C ASN A 543 -0.99 34.32 -18.57
N PHE A 544 -0.38 34.57 -19.73
CA PHE A 544 0.44 35.77 -19.97
C PHE A 544 -0.01 36.57 -21.19
N SER A 545 -1.26 36.42 -21.62
CA SER A 545 -1.81 37.13 -22.78
C SER A 545 -1.93 38.65 -22.62
N ILE A 546 -1.59 39.21 -21.45
CA ILE A 546 -1.84 40.61 -21.10
C ILE A 546 -0.62 41.51 -21.38
N VAL A 547 0.58 40.96 -21.60
CA VAL A 547 1.81 41.75 -21.80
C VAL A 547 2.59 41.31 -23.04
N SER A 548 2.49 42.11 -24.12
CA SER A 548 3.30 41.96 -25.35
C SER A 548 4.81 41.97 -25.03
N GLY A 549 5.56 40.97 -25.50
CA GLY A 549 7.03 40.92 -25.43
C GLY A 549 7.63 40.16 -24.24
N SER A 550 6.82 39.51 -23.41
CA SER A 550 7.29 38.82 -22.20
C SER A 550 7.87 37.44 -22.52
N LEU A 551 9.14 37.20 -22.17
CA LEU A 551 9.76 35.87 -22.17
C LEU A 551 9.49 35.20 -20.83
N PHE A 552 9.08 33.92 -20.82
CA PHE A 552 8.88 33.15 -19.59
C PHE A 552 10.11 32.31 -19.28
N LEU A 553 10.76 32.57 -18.14
CA LEU A 553 11.66 31.62 -17.53
C LEU A 553 11.23 31.28 -16.09
N VAL A 554 11.10 29.99 -15.82
CA VAL A 554 11.23 29.45 -14.46
C VAL A 554 12.67 29.00 -14.32
N TYR A 555 13.40 29.66 -13.43
CA TYR A 555 14.78 29.32 -13.11
C TYR A 555 14.78 28.50 -11.83
N LEU A 556 15.14 27.22 -11.97
CA LEU A 556 15.46 26.32 -10.86
C LEU A 556 16.97 26.08 -10.90
N MET A 557 17.68 26.56 -9.89
CA MET A 557 19.10 26.27 -9.71
C MET A 557 19.27 25.15 -8.69
N ASP A 558 19.76 24.01 -9.13
CA ASP A 558 20.37 23.02 -8.24
C ASP A 558 21.90 23.12 -8.36
N LEU A 559 22.63 22.81 -7.29
CA LEU A 559 24.08 22.97 -7.20
C LEU A 559 24.86 22.15 -8.25
N GLU A 560 24.21 21.20 -8.92
CA GLU A 560 24.82 20.35 -9.96
C GLU A 560 24.14 20.39 -11.34
N GLN A 561 22.90 20.89 -11.50
CA GLN A 561 22.22 21.00 -12.80
C GLN A 561 21.24 22.18 -12.88
N MET A 562 21.22 22.84 -14.04
CA MET A 562 20.28 23.92 -14.37
C MET A 562 19.14 23.35 -15.21
N VAL A 563 17.91 23.38 -14.69
CA VAL A 563 16.71 22.99 -15.44
C VAL A 563 15.95 24.25 -15.85
N ILE A 564 15.89 24.52 -17.16
CA ILE A 564 15.04 25.58 -17.74
C ILE A 564 13.76 24.92 -18.28
N LEU A 565 12.60 25.27 -17.73
CA LEU A 565 11.32 25.00 -18.40
C LEU A 565 10.96 26.15 -19.34
N PHE A 566 10.94 25.90 -20.65
CA PHE A 566 10.46 26.84 -21.67
C PHE A 566 8.97 26.63 -21.95
N GLY A 567 8.18 27.70 -21.83
CA GLY A 567 6.86 27.82 -22.44
C GLY A 567 6.90 28.94 -23.48
N ILE A 568 7.10 28.61 -24.76
CA ILE A 568 7.04 29.58 -25.86
C ILE A 568 5.62 29.55 -26.44
N GLN A 569 4.89 30.65 -26.31
CA GLN A 569 3.70 30.90 -27.13
C GLN A 569 4.03 31.99 -28.15
N LEU A 570 4.45 31.56 -29.34
CA LEU A 570 4.69 32.41 -30.50
C LEU A 570 3.35 32.92 -31.02
N ILE A 571 2.98 34.17 -30.68
CA ILE A 571 1.91 34.87 -31.37
C ILE A 571 2.50 35.42 -32.67
N HIS A 572 2.34 34.66 -33.75
CA HIS A 572 2.51 35.15 -35.11
C HIS A 572 1.30 36.03 -35.44
N ASN A 573 1.47 37.35 -35.51
CA ASN A 573 0.59 38.20 -36.31
C ASN A 573 1.34 39.44 -36.84
N MET A 574 1.62 39.34 -38.14
CA MET A 574 1.58 40.39 -39.15
C MET A 574 2.62 41.51 -39.13
N VAL A 575 3.73 41.23 -39.84
CA VAL A 575 4.27 42.19 -40.82
C VAL A 575 3.39 42.12 -42.07
N LYS A 576 2.61 43.19 -42.26
CA LYS A 576 2.06 43.78 -43.50
C LYS A 576 1.58 45.16 -43.00
N GLU A 577 2.24 46.28 -43.26
CA GLU A 577 2.98 46.75 -44.44
C GLU A 577 4.42 47.16 -44.14
#